data_AF-A0AAW0YDJ1-F1
#
_entry.id   AF-A0AAW0YDJ1-F1
#
_cell.length_a   1.000
_cell.length_b   1.000
_cell.length_c   1.000
_cell.angle_alpha   90.00
_cell.angle_beta   90.00
_cell.angle_gamma   90.00
#
_symmetry.space_group_name_H-M   'P 1'
#
loop_
_entity.id
_entity.type
_entity.pdbx_description
1 polymer ?
#
loop_
_entity_poly.entity_id
_entity_poly.type
_entity_poly.pdbx_seq_one_letter_code
_entity_poly.pdbx_strand_id
1 'polypeptide(L)'
;DDTHIRKYFFPTQPIPRLSCHDPRALQLIAQEKPVVLTDTKLCETALKWDLDYLEENLGTELYMVFLSKNHKFKYYDEAKIKPCKISFIPPIRRVDMTFSEFVKKLREWKPGDERAYLQQGLNNTVGQGIVMDFLQFNWQWLNVQQKRHNWGPLT
;
A
#
# COMPACT_ATOMS: atom_id res chain seq x y z
N ASP A 1 -7.62 22.00 5.62
CA ASP A 1 -8.19 21.87 6.96
C ASP A 1 -7.44 20.74 7.65
N ASP A 2 -6.75 21.03 8.74
CA ASP A 2 -5.84 20.10 9.43
C ASP A 2 -6.59 19.21 10.46
N THR A 3 -7.91 19.35 10.55
CA THR A 3 -8.79 18.59 11.45
C THR A 3 -8.72 17.08 11.26
N HIS A 4 -8.29 16.61 10.07
CA HIS A 4 -8.14 15.18 9.77
C HIS A 4 -6.80 14.58 10.22
N ILE A 5 -5.82 15.39 10.66
CA ILE A 5 -4.48 14.94 11.02
C ILE A 5 -4.39 14.65 12.52
N ARG A 6 -3.90 13.47 12.89
CA ARG A 6 -3.62 13.13 14.30
C ARG A 6 -2.47 13.97 14.84
N LYS A 7 -2.62 14.46 16.07
CA LYS A 7 -1.57 15.25 16.75
C LYS A 7 -0.51 14.35 17.37
N TYR A 8 0.75 14.71 17.16
CA TYR A 8 1.92 14.08 17.76
C TYR A 8 2.76 15.14 18.48
N PHE A 9 3.60 14.70 19.42
CA PHE A 9 4.39 15.62 20.27
C PHE A 9 5.66 16.16 19.61
N PHE A 10 6.10 15.54 18.51
CA PHE A 10 7.34 15.90 17.82
C PHE A 10 7.08 16.83 16.63
N PRO A 11 8.02 17.74 16.31
CA PRO A 11 7.91 18.58 15.13
C PRO A 11 8.12 17.76 13.85
N THR A 12 7.63 18.28 12.73
CA THR A 12 7.81 17.69 11.40
C THR A 12 8.29 18.75 10.41
N GLN A 13 8.86 18.30 9.29
CA GLN A 13 9.20 19.14 8.15
C GLN A 13 8.50 18.58 6.90
N PRO A 14 8.05 19.43 5.97
CA PRO A 14 7.42 18.96 4.74
C PRO A 14 8.44 18.24 3.86
N ILE A 15 8.05 17.08 3.33
CA ILE A 15 8.82 16.41 2.27
C ILE A 15 8.70 17.23 0.98
N PRO A 16 9.81 17.51 0.26
CA PRO A 16 9.76 18.23 -1.00
C PRO A 16 8.82 17.55 -2.01
N ARG A 17 7.95 18.34 -2.65
CA ARG A 17 7.07 17.91 -3.74
C ARG A 17 7.64 18.46 -5.05
N LEU A 18 8.15 17.60 -5.91
CA LEU A 18 8.89 17.99 -7.12
C LEU A 18 8.39 17.20 -8.34
N SER A 19 8.62 17.76 -9.53
CA SER A 19 8.48 16.99 -10.77
C SER A 19 9.54 15.89 -10.83
N CYS A 20 9.23 14.74 -11.44
CA CYS A 20 10.21 13.69 -11.72
C CYS A 20 11.26 14.09 -12.76
N HIS A 21 11.09 15.24 -13.42
CA HIS A 21 12.03 15.85 -14.35
C HIS A 21 12.95 16.87 -13.66
N ASP A 22 12.67 17.24 -12.41
CA ASP A 22 13.51 18.16 -11.64
C ASP A 22 14.80 17.44 -11.20
N PRO A 23 16.00 17.96 -11.54
CA PRO A 23 17.26 17.33 -11.14
C PRO A 23 17.41 17.19 -9.62
N ARG A 24 16.79 18.08 -8.83
CA ARG A 24 16.78 17.99 -7.36
C ARG A 24 16.06 16.75 -6.88
N ALA A 25 15.00 16.32 -7.57
CA ALA A 25 14.29 15.09 -7.22
C ALA A 25 15.21 13.87 -7.39
N LEU A 26 15.95 13.80 -8.49
CA LEU A 26 16.92 12.73 -8.75
C LEU A 26 18.07 12.74 -7.73
N GLN A 27 18.54 13.93 -7.36
CA GLN A 27 19.56 14.09 -6.33
C GLN A 27 19.08 13.58 -4.96
N LEU A 28 17.85 13.89 -4.56
CA LEU A 28 17.27 13.39 -3.31
C LEU A 28 17.18 11.87 -3.30
N ILE A 29 16.71 11.25 -4.39
CA ILE A 29 16.62 9.79 -4.52
C ILE A 29 18.02 9.16 -4.42
N ALA A 30 19.01 9.71 -5.13
CA ALA A 30 20.40 9.21 -5.09
C ALA A 30 21.05 9.32 -3.69
N GLN A 31 20.58 10.27 -2.87
CA GLN A 31 21.01 10.45 -1.48
C GLN A 31 20.15 9.67 -0.48
N GLU A 32 19.24 8.82 -0.94
CA GLU A 32 18.30 8.06 -0.12
C GLU A 32 17.41 8.97 0.76
N LYS A 33 17.10 10.18 0.28
CA LYS A 33 16.22 11.15 0.93
C LYS A 33 14.82 11.11 0.32
N PRO A 34 13.76 11.34 1.14
CA PRO A 34 12.40 11.29 0.66
C PRO A 34 12.08 12.48 -0.27
N VAL A 35 11.30 12.20 -1.31
CA VAL A 35 10.73 13.18 -2.23
C VAL A 35 9.35 12.68 -2.69
N VAL A 36 8.38 13.59 -2.79
CA VAL A 36 7.09 13.30 -3.43
C VAL A 36 7.17 13.72 -4.89
N LEU A 37 7.06 12.77 -5.80
CA LEU A 37 7.05 13.04 -7.23
C LEU A 37 5.61 13.27 -7.71
N THR A 38 5.35 14.40 -8.36
CA THR A 38 3.97 14.84 -8.63
C THR A 38 3.43 14.43 -10.01
N ASP A 39 4.30 14.02 -10.93
CA ASP A 39 3.97 13.89 -12.35
C ASP A 39 4.65 12.67 -13.02
N THR A 40 4.97 11.63 -12.25
CA THR A 40 5.56 10.39 -12.80
C THR A 40 4.61 9.62 -13.70
N LYS A 41 3.29 9.82 -13.51
CA LYS A 41 2.25 8.98 -14.11
C LYS A 41 2.48 7.48 -13.84
N LEU A 42 3.08 7.17 -12.68
CA LEU A 42 3.57 5.82 -12.37
C LEU A 42 2.47 4.76 -12.51
N CYS A 43 1.30 5.04 -11.96
CA CYS A 43 0.12 4.18 -11.97
C CYS A 43 -1.11 4.93 -12.50
N GLU A 44 -0.95 5.73 -13.56
CA GLU A 44 -2.02 6.58 -14.11
C GLU A 44 -3.29 5.78 -14.45
N THR A 45 -3.13 4.57 -14.97
CA THR A 45 -4.25 3.65 -15.28
C THR A 45 -5.01 3.18 -14.05
N ALA A 46 -4.40 3.18 -12.86
CA ALA A 46 -5.02 2.79 -11.60
C ALA A 46 -5.73 3.96 -10.90
N LEU A 47 -5.69 5.19 -11.44
CA LEU A 47 -6.40 6.33 -10.85
C LEU A 47 -7.93 6.17 -10.86
N LYS A 48 -8.45 5.26 -11.69
CA LYS A 48 -9.86 4.86 -11.72
C LYS A 48 -10.23 3.79 -10.68
N TRP A 49 -9.27 3.23 -9.95
CA TRP A 49 -9.55 2.15 -9.01
C TRP A 49 -10.31 2.69 -7.81
N ASP A 50 -11.55 2.23 -7.67
CA ASP A 50 -12.38 2.34 -6.48
C ASP A 50 -12.80 0.93 -6.01
N LEU A 51 -13.63 0.86 -4.96
CA LEU A 51 -14.06 -0.43 -4.42
C LEU A 51 -14.88 -1.24 -5.43
N ASP A 52 -15.67 -0.59 -6.27
CA ASP A 52 -16.58 -1.27 -7.21
C ASP A 52 -15.79 -1.84 -8.38
N TYR A 53 -14.91 -1.03 -8.99
CA TYR A 53 -14.01 -1.47 -10.05
C TYR A 53 -13.12 -2.62 -9.59
N LEU A 54 -12.53 -2.51 -8.40
CA LEU A 54 -11.68 -3.55 -7.85
C LEU A 54 -12.46 -4.83 -7.54
N GLU A 55 -13.68 -4.74 -7.01
CA GLU A 55 -14.55 -5.88 -6.75
C GLU A 55 -14.89 -6.64 -8.03
N GLU A 56 -15.13 -5.94 -9.14
CA GLU A 56 -15.41 -6.55 -10.45
C GLU A 56 -14.18 -7.18 -11.11
N ASN A 57 -12.98 -6.65 -10.86
CA ASN A 57 -11.79 -6.97 -11.66
C ASN A 57 -10.69 -7.76 -10.91
N LEU A 58 -10.71 -7.84 -9.58
CA LEU A 58 -9.69 -8.56 -8.83
C LEU A 58 -9.87 -10.09 -8.85
N GLY A 59 -11.10 -10.57 -9.09
CA GLY A 59 -11.41 -12.01 -9.11
C GLY A 59 -11.91 -12.53 -7.76
N THR A 60 -11.99 -13.86 -7.64
CA THR A 60 -12.63 -14.56 -6.50
C THR A 60 -11.64 -15.14 -5.49
N GLU A 61 -10.37 -14.79 -5.59
CA GLU A 61 -9.33 -15.30 -4.70
C GLU A 61 -9.43 -14.74 -3.28
N LEU A 62 -8.72 -15.38 -2.36
CA LEU A 62 -8.61 -14.90 -0.98
C LEU A 62 -7.45 -13.91 -0.85
N TYR A 63 -7.71 -12.80 -0.18
CA TYR A 63 -6.77 -11.71 0.08
C TYR A 63 -6.41 -11.65 1.56
N MET A 64 -5.15 -11.32 1.83
CA MET A 64 -4.67 -11.09 3.19
C MET A 64 -5.22 -9.77 3.75
N VAL A 65 -6.10 -9.88 4.74
CA VAL A 65 -6.70 -8.74 5.45
C VAL A 65 -6.31 -8.78 6.92
N PHE A 66 -5.84 -7.65 7.43
CA PHE A 66 -5.53 -7.46 8.84
C PHE A 66 -6.70 -6.77 9.55
N LEU A 67 -7.03 -7.25 10.74
CA LEU A 67 -8.08 -6.71 11.61
C LEU A 67 -7.47 -6.15 12.89
N SER A 68 -7.95 -4.98 13.31
CA SER A 68 -7.54 -4.32 14.56
C SER A 68 -8.73 -3.72 15.29
N LYS A 69 -8.73 -3.82 16.63
CA LYS A 69 -9.72 -3.13 17.48
C LYS A 69 -9.49 -1.61 17.53
N ASN A 70 -8.37 -1.11 17.03
CA ASN A 70 -8.04 0.31 17.02
C ASN A 70 -7.38 0.72 15.69
N HIS A 71 -6.98 1.99 15.58
CA HIS A 71 -6.42 2.57 14.35
C HIS A 71 -4.93 2.25 14.12
N LYS A 72 -4.31 1.42 14.97
CA LYS A 72 -2.89 1.05 14.86
C LYS A 72 -2.78 -0.38 14.32
N PHE A 73 -2.11 -0.51 13.18
CA PHE A 73 -1.78 -1.79 12.56
C PHE A 73 -0.27 -2.04 12.71
N LYS A 74 0.13 -2.60 13.85
CA LYS A 74 1.54 -2.91 14.11
C LYS A 74 1.89 -4.25 13.47
N TYR A 75 2.65 -4.21 12.38
CA TYR A 75 3.19 -5.40 11.74
C TYR A 75 4.03 -6.23 12.71
N TYR A 76 4.00 -7.54 12.53
CA TYR A 76 4.81 -8.48 13.26
C TYR A 76 5.12 -9.69 12.36
N ASP A 77 6.27 -10.33 12.58
CA ASP A 77 6.71 -11.49 11.81
C ASP A 77 6.33 -12.77 12.58
N GLU A 78 5.37 -13.52 12.06
CA GLU A 78 4.86 -14.75 12.68
C GLU A 78 5.96 -15.79 12.94
N ALA A 79 6.91 -15.94 12.02
CA ALA A 79 7.99 -16.92 12.16
C ALA A 79 8.92 -16.56 13.33
N LYS A 80 9.16 -15.26 13.54
CA LYS A 80 9.99 -14.75 14.64
C LYS A 80 9.31 -14.75 16.00
N ILE A 81 7.98 -14.87 16.05
CA ILE A 81 7.22 -14.91 17.31
C ILE A 81 7.02 -16.34 17.82
N LYS A 82 7.03 -17.34 16.93
CA LYS A 82 6.95 -18.76 17.32
C LYS A 82 7.93 -19.18 18.43
N PRO A 83 9.15 -18.63 18.55
CA PRO A 83 10.04 -18.88 19.69
C PRO A 83 9.66 -18.10 20.97
N CYS A 84 9.00 -16.95 20.86
CA CYS A 84 8.69 -16.01 21.95
C CYS A 84 7.40 -16.33 22.72
N LYS A 85 6.99 -17.61 22.79
CA LYS A 85 5.61 -18.11 23.02
C LYS A 85 4.83 -17.61 24.26
N ILE A 86 5.38 -16.80 25.16
CA ILE A 86 4.75 -16.53 26.47
C ILE A 86 4.37 -15.06 26.70
N SER A 87 5.00 -14.08 26.04
CA SER A 87 4.78 -12.66 26.38
C SER A 87 4.26 -11.76 25.27
N PHE A 88 4.24 -12.22 24.01
CA PHE A 88 3.75 -11.40 22.90
C PHE A 88 2.30 -11.74 22.54
N ILE A 89 1.40 -10.76 22.72
CA ILE A 89 0.02 -10.84 22.26
C ILE A 89 -0.09 -10.03 20.96
N PRO A 90 -0.35 -10.67 19.80
CA PRO A 90 -0.52 -9.98 18.53
C PRO A 90 -1.58 -8.87 18.63
N PRO A 91 -1.24 -7.61 18.28
CA PRO A 91 -2.17 -6.48 18.38
C PRO A 91 -3.17 -6.43 17.23
N ILE A 92 -2.93 -7.22 16.18
CA ILE A 92 -3.77 -7.38 14.99
C ILE A 92 -3.92 -8.87 14.70
N ARG A 93 -4.97 -9.22 13.97
CA ARG A 93 -5.21 -10.58 13.47
C ARG A 93 -5.21 -10.58 11.96
N ARG A 94 -4.53 -11.54 11.34
CA ARG A 94 -4.65 -11.83 9.91
C ARG A 94 -5.85 -12.74 9.65
N VAL A 95 -6.60 -12.43 8.59
CA VAL A 95 -7.66 -13.27 8.02
C VAL A 95 -7.53 -13.26 6.51
N ASP A 96 -7.84 -14.39 5.89
CA ASP A 96 -7.95 -14.48 4.43
C ASP A 96 -9.45 -14.42 4.07
N MET A 97 -9.84 -13.53 3.16
CA MET A 97 -11.22 -13.35 2.70
C MET A 97 -11.25 -12.88 1.25
N THR A 98 -12.36 -13.12 0.54
CA THR A 98 -12.56 -12.59 -0.81
C THR A 98 -12.62 -11.07 -0.79
N PHE A 99 -12.34 -10.43 -1.93
CA PHE A 99 -12.45 -8.98 -2.03
C PHE A 99 -13.90 -8.50 -1.78
N SER A 100 -14.90 -9.24 -2.25
CA SER A 100 -16.32 -8.93 -1.97
C SER A 100 -16.66 -8.97 -0.47
N GLU A 101 -16.14 -9.94 0.28
CA GLU A 101 -16.32 -9.98 1.73
C GLU A 101 -15.65 -8.77 2.41
N PHE A 102 -14.47 -8.38 1.94
CA PHE A 102 -13.77 -7.19 2.42
C PHE A 102 -14.58 -5.90 2.16
N VAL A 103 -15.08 -5.71 0.93
CA VAL A 103 -15.90 -4.56 0.54
C VAL A 103 -17.19 -4.52 1.35
N LYS A 104 -17.88 -5.66 1.48
CA LYS A 104 -19.08 -5.78 2.34
C LYS A 104 -18.76 -5.34 3.77
N LYS A 105 -17.65 -5.81 4.34
CA LYS A 105 -17.22 -5.44 5.69
C LYS A 105 -16.96 -3.94 5.84
N LEU A 106 -16.39 -3.28 4.81
CA LEU A 106 -16.19 -1.83 4.82
C LEU A 106 -17.52 -1.06 4.73
N ARG A 107 -18.43 -1.48 3.85
CA ARG A 107 -19.74 -0.84 3.65
C ARG A 107 -20.65 -0.99 4.89
N GLU A 108 -20.55 -2.12 5.59
CA GLU A 108 -21.34 -2.41 6.79
C GLU A 108 -20.69 -1.93 8.11
N TRP A 109 -19.49 -1.34 8.05
CA TRP A 109 -18.72 -0.94 9.23
C TRP A 109 -19.45 0.10 10.07
N LYS A 110 -19.49 -0.13 11.39
CA LYS A 110 -20.07 0.78 12.39
C LYS A 110 -19.03 1.21 13.42
N PRO A 111 -19.20 2.38 14.06
CA PRO A 111 -18.38 2.77 15.19
C PRO A 111 -18.37 1.68 16.27
N GLY A 112 -17.17 1.17 16.59
CA GLY A 112 -16.98 0.06 17.53
C GLY A 112 -16.55 -1.24 16.86
N ASP A 113 -16.82 -1.40 15.56
CA ASP A 113 -16.36 -2.56 14.80
C ASP A 113 -14.85 -2.54 14.59
N GLU A 114 -14.28 -3.73 14.41
CA GLU A 114 -12.88 -3.89 14.03
C GLU A 114 -12.60 -3.16 12.71
N ARG A 115 -11.47 -2.47 12.66
CA ARG A 115 -10.94 -1.86 11.44
C ARG A 115 -10.26 -2.92 10.60
N ALA A 116 -10.45 -2.86 9.28
CA ALA A 116 -9.83 -3.76 8.33
C ALA A 116 -8.76 -3.03 7.50
N TYR A 117 -7.67 -3.72 7.18
CA TYR A 117 -6.61 -3.26 6.29
C TYR A 117 -6.18 -4.42 5.39
N LEU A 118 -6.57 -4.35 4.11
CA LEU A 118 -6.10 -5.27 3.07
C LEU A 118 -4.64 -4.94 2.68
N GLN A 119 -3.76 -5.93 2.75
CA GLN A 119 -2.35 -5.80 2.36
C GLN A 119 -1.93 -7.05 1.60
N GLN A 120 -2.13 -7.04 0.29
CA GLN A 120 -1.83 -8.16 -0.59
C GLN A 120 -1.00 -7.65 -1.77
N GLY A 121 0.13 -8.32 -2.03
CA GLY A 121 0.84 -8.12 -3.29
C GLY A 121 0.01 -8.65 -4.44
N LEU A 122 -0.11 -7.88 -5.53
CA LEU A 122 -0.73 -8.37 -6.76
C LEU A 122 0.09 -9.54 -7.30
N ASN A 123 -0.59 -10.55 -7.82
CA ASN A 123 0.02 -11.75 -8.38
C ASN A 123 -0.76 -12.16 -9.66
N ASN A 124 -0.39 -13.28 -10.26
CA ASN A 124 -0.97 -13.73 -11.54
C ASN A 124 -2.44 -14.20 -11.45
N THR A 125 -3.08 -14.15 -10.29
CA THR A 125 -4.49 -14.55 -10.12
C THR A 125 -5.46 -13.38 -10.21
N VAL A 126 -4.97 -12.15 -10.35
CA VAL A 126 -5.83 -10.97 -10.55
C VAL A 126 -6.51 -11.02 -11.93
N GLY A 127 -7.72 -10.48 -12.04
CA GLY A 127 -8.46 -10.49 -13.30
C GLY A 127 -7.84 -9.61 -14.39
N GLN A 128 -8.30 -9.84 -15.63
CA GLN A 128 -7.74 -9.22 -16.83
C GLN A 128 -7.70 -7.68 -16.78
N GLY A 129 -8.70 -7.03 -16.18
CA GLY A 129 -8.72 -5.57 -16.04
C GLY A 129 -7.52 -5.04 -15.25
N ILE A 130 -7.18 -5.69 -14.14
CA ILE A 130 -6.02 -5.35 -13.30
C ILE A 130 -4.71 -5.62 -14.03
N VAL A 131 -4.62 -6.72 -14.77
CA VAL A 131 -3.44 -7.04 -15.61
C VAL A 131 -3.21 -5.94 -16.64
N MET A 132 -4.26 -5.54 -17.37
CA MET A 132 -4.16 -4.50 -18.39
C MET A 132 -3.74 -3.14 -17.81
N ASP A 133 -4.21 -2.81 -16.61
CA ASP A 133 -3.82 -1.59 -15.91
C ASP A 133 -2.35 -1.63 -15.49
N PHE A 134 -1.93 -2.74 -14.89
CA PHE A 134 -0.55 -2.95 -14.43
C PHE A 134 0.46 -2.89 -15.58
N LEU A 135 0.17 -3.52 -16.73
CA LEU A 135 1.04 -3.49 -17.91
C LEU A 135 1.25 -2.08 -18.46
N GLN A 136 0.31 -1.17 -18.23
CA GLN A 136 0.35 0.22 -18.67
C GLN A 136 0.94 1.19 -17.64
N PHE A 137 1.40 0.70 -16.48
CA PHE A 137 2.17 1.52 -15.56
C PHE A 137 3.42 2.07 -16.25
N ASN A 138 3.97 3.16 -15.73
CA ASN A 138 5.17 3.78 -16.29
C ASN A 138 6.45 2.99 -15.94
N TRP A 139 6.52 1.76 -16.47
CA TRP A 139 7.64 0.84 -16.34
C TRP A 139 8.92 1.43 -16.91
N GLN A 140 8.82 2.24 -17.98
CA GLN A 140 9.97 2.91 -18.54
C GLN A 140 10.66 3.78 -17.49
N TRP A 141 9.91 4.63 -16.78
CA TRP A 141 10.46 5.48 -15.74
C TRP A 141 11.03 4.66 -14.57
N LEU A 142 10.30 3.64 -14.08
CA LEU A 142 10.78 2.77 -13.01
C LEU A 142 12.09 2.05 -13.37
N ASN A 143 12.16 1.45 -14.57
CA ASN A 143 13.34 0.72 -15.03
C ASN A 143 14.57 1.63 -15.15
N VAL A 144 14.38 2.90 -15.51
CA VAL A 144 15.46 3.89 -15.51
C VAL A 144 15.95 4.16 -14.09
N GLN A 145 15.05 4.36 -13.11
CA GLN A 145 15.44 4.58 -11.72
C GLN A 145 16.15 3.35 -11.13
N GLN A 146 15.57 2.16 -11.31
CA GLN A 146 16.14 0.90 -10.83
C GLN A 146 17.58 0.71 -11.33
N LYS A 147 17.83 0.90 -12.64
CA LYS A 147 19.17 0.81 -13.22
C LYS A 147 20.11 1.90 -12.71
N ARG A 148 19.63 3.15 -12.66
CA ARG A 148 20.43 4.30 -12.20
C ARG A 148 20.93 4.14 -10.77
N HIS A 149 20.14 3.53 -9.90
CA HIS A 149 20.47 3.34 -8.48
C HIS A 149 20.94 1.92 -8.15
N ASN A 150 21.16 1.08 -9.16
CA ASN A 150 21.60 -0.31 -9.01
C ASN A 150 20.74 -1.11 -8.03
N TRP A 151 19.42 -0.93 -8.09
CA TRP A 151 18.47 -1.67 -7.26
C TRP A 151 18.23 -3.08 -7.81
N GLY A 152 17.77 -3.97 -6.94
CA GLY A 152 17.36 -5.33 -7.31
C GLY A 152 16.21 -5.36 -8.33
N PRO A 153 15.85 -6.55 -8.84
CA PRO A 153 14.77 -6.71 -9.82
C PRO A 153 13.46 -6.09 -9.31
N LEU A 154 12.74 -5.42 -10.22
CA LEU A 154 11.36 -5.00 -9.97
C LEU A 154 10.47 -6.26 -10.06
N THR A 155 9.54 -6.37 -9.12
CA THR A 155 8.58 -7.49 -9.00
C THR A 155 7.28 -7.18 -9.69
#